data_AF-A0A7W0CLW8-F1
#
_entry.id   AF-A0A7W0CLW8-F1
#
_cell.length_a   1.000
_cell.length_b   1.000
_cell.length_c   1.000
_cell.angle_alpha   90.00
_cell.angle_beta   90.00
_cell.angle_gamma   90.00
#
_symmetry.space_group_name_H-M   'P 1'
#
loop_
_entity.id
_entity.type
_entity.pdbx_description
1 polymer ?
#
loop_
_entity_poly.entity_id
_entity_poly.type
_entity_poly.pdbx_seq_one_letter_code
_entity_poly.pdbx_strand_id
1 'polypeptide(L)'
;MTEVLLRGGTPWGADGPADVLVRDGRIATDPVDPAVIDISGQFVLPALVEAHCHLDKTLYGGPWIPHSADDTLAGRIGNDLSRRAELGVPSEARIAALLRTMRSYGTAHVRSHTDIDPEVGLRGVEAVSAAAAEVGMPVQQVAFPQHGVLTNPGTLDLLEEALKSGVAAIGGLDPAGIDRDPVRHLDLIFALADRYGAFLDIHLHDGGTLGAWELELIAERTRALGLGGRVTVSHAYALGQVDDAHQDRLAAVLADAGVALATAAVYSFPVPPLKRVLDAGVVVACGHDGIRDLWGPYGSGDMLERAMHLAYRSTFRRDEDIALALRAATYGGAEVLGLADYGLSVGCRADLVVVPVSSAAEAVVTRPPRTLVMISGKVVHSLVSEGGGVLHN
;
A
#
# COMPACT_ATOMS: atom_id res chain seq x y z
N MET A 1 28.81 10.69 15.31
CA MET A 1 27.67 10.26 14.48
C MET A 1 28.25 9.27 13.49
N THR A 2 27.71 8.05 13.42
CA THR A 2 28.27 6.99 12.58
C THR A 2 27.77 7.16 11.16
N GLU A 3 28.66 7.54 10.24
CA GLU A 3 28.39 7.50 8.81
C GLU A 3 28.51 6.06 8.31
N VAL A 4 27.64 5.67 7.38
CA VAL A 4 27.68 4.36 6.72
C VAL A 4 27.79 4.58 5.22
N LEU A 5 28.76 3.96 4.58
CA LEU A 5 28.94 3.97 3.13
C LEU A 5 28.58 2.59 2.57
N LEU A 6 27.48 2.52 1.82
CA LEU A 6 27.16 1.35 1.02
C LEU A 6 27.97 1.43 -0.28
N ARG A 7 29.01 0.60 -0.41
CA ARG A 7 29.98 0.70 -1.50
C ARG A 7 29.64 -0.23 -2.67
N GLY A 8 29.71 0.30 -3.90
CA GLY A 8 29.72 -0.49 -5.13
C GLY A 8 28.39 -1.06 -5.62
N GLY A 9 27.27 -0.70 -5.00
CA GLY A 9 25.93 -1.10 -5.44
C GLY A 9 25.45 -0.30 -6.65
N THR A 10 24.32 -0.67 -7.23
CA THR A 10 23.68 0.08 -8.32
C THR A 10 22.34 0.64 -7.82
N PRO A 11 22.27 1.91 -7.41
CA PRO A 11 21.02 2.58 -7.09
C PRO A 11 20.06 2.59 -8.28
N TRP A 12 18.78 2.32 -8.02
CA TRP A 12 17.78 2.33 -9.08
C TRP A 12 17.68 3.73 -9.72
N GLY A 13 17.92 3.77 -11.04
CA GLY A 13 17.95 5.00 -11.83
C GLY A 13 19.36 5.56 -12.07
N ALA A 14 20.40 4.97 -11.49
CA ALA A 14 21.79 5.30 -11.80
C ALA A 14 22.27 4.61 -13.09
N ASP A 15 23.23 5.23 -13.79
CA ASP A 15 23.84 4.69 -15.03
C ASP A 15 24.80 3.50 -14.79
N GLY A 16 25.14 3.23 -13.53
CA GLY A 16 26.05 2.16 -13.15
C GLY A 16 26.29 2.12 -11.63
N PRO A 17 27.30 1.34 -11.18
CA PRO A 17 27.63 1.24 -9.77
C PRO A 17 27.99 2.60 -9.16
N ALA A 18 27.43 2.88 -7.99
CA ALA A 18 27.64 4.10 -7.22
C ALA A 18 27.57 3.80 -5.72
N ASP A 19 28.37 4.54 -4.95
CA ASP A 19 28.32 4.45 -3.50
C ASP A 19 27.14 5.28 -2.94
N VAL A 20 26.50 4.78 -1.89
CA VAL A 20 25.44 5.51 -1.16
C VAL A 20 25.95 5.81 0.24
N LEU A 21 26.23 7.09 0.52
CA LEU A 21 26.58 7.55 1.85
C LEU A 21 25.32 7.86 2.66
N VAL A 22 25.30 7.38 3.90
CA VAL A 22 24.24 7.62 4.86
C VAL A 22 24.81 8.32 6.09
N ARG A 23 24.18 9.44 6.46
CA ARG A 23 24.52 10.25 7.64
C ARG A 23 23.24 10.73 8.28
N ASP A 24 23.13 10.54 9.59
CA ASP A 24 22.00 11.00 10.40
C ASP A 24 20.62 10.60 9.84
N GLY A 25 20.55 9.37 9.32
CA GLY A 25 19.32 8.79 8.76
C GLY A 25 18.95 9.28 7.36
N ARG A 26 19.84 10.01 6.68
CA ARG A 26 19.62 10.55 5.33
C ARG A 26 20.74 10.19 4.36
N ILE A 27 20.40 10.17 3.07
CA ILE A 27 21.38 10.04 1.99
C ILE A 27 22.17 11.35 1.90
N ALA A 28 23.49 11.25 1.90
CA ALA A 28 24.42 12.39 1.96
C ALA A 28 25.51 12.29 0.89
N THR A 29 26.38 13.29 0.84
CA THR A 29 27.61 13.34 0.04
C THR A 29 28.83 13.52 0.95
N ASP A 30 30.04 13.42 0.41
CA ASP A 30 31.28 13.81 1.11
C ASP A 30 31.53 13.03 2.42
N PRO A 31 31.98 11.76 2.32
CA PRO A 31 32.17 10.88 3.47
C PRO A 31 33.31 11.37 4.39
N VAL A 32 33.13 11.20 5.70
CA VAL A 32 34.13 11.49 6.75
C VAL A 32 34.29 10.25 7.63
N ASP A 33 35.30 9.42 7.30
CA ASP A 33 35.63 8.17 8.01
C ASP A 33 34.41 7.24 8.23
N PRO A 34 33.67 6.85 7.16
CA PRO A 34 32.45 6.07 7.30
C PRO A 34 32.74 4.59 7.58
N ALA A 35 31.83 3.94 8.30
CA ALA A 35 31.75 2.49 8.32
C ALA A 35 31.34 2.00 6.92
N VAL A 36 32.08 1.07 6.33
CA VAL A 36 31.83 0.60 4.96
C VAL A 36 31.09 -0.72 4.98
N ILE A 37 30.00 -0.80 4.21
CA ILE A 37 29.31 -2.04 3.89
C ILE A 37 29.45 -2.27 2.38
N ASP A 38 30.13 -3.35 2.00
CA ASP A 38 30.32 -3.70 0.59
C ASP A 38 29.04 -4.35 0.04
N ILE A 39 28.46 -3.72 -0.97
CA ILE A 39 27.28 -4.18 -1.70
C ILE A 39 27.58 -4.29 -3.20
N SER A 40 28.85 -4.49 -3.56
CA SER A 40 29.31 -4.61 -4.94
C SER A 40 28.47 -5.58 -5.76
N GLY A 41 27.97 -5.11 -6.91
CA GLY A 41 27.17 -5.91 -7.83
C GLY A 41 25.72 -6.16 -7.39
N GLN A 42 25.26 -5.51 -6.33
CA GLN A 42 23.87 -5.59 -5.86
C GLN A 42 23.06 -4.35 -6.25
N PHE A 43 21.75 -4.50 -6.35
CA PHE A 43 20.84 -3.41 -6.69
C PHE A 43 20.28 -2.76 -5.44
N VAL A 44 20.19 -1.42 -5.43
CA VAL A 44 19.65 -0.64 -4.30
C VAL A 44 18.32 -0.01 -4.71
N LEU A 45 17.27 -0.37 -3.98
CA LEU A 45 15.92 0.17 -4.08
C LEU A 45 15.65 1.12 -2.92
N PRO A 46 14.77 2.13 -3.09
CA PRO A 46 14.17 2.77 -1.93
C PRO A 46 13.30 1.75 -1.18
N ALA A 47 13.00 2.00 0.09
CA ALA A 47 12.12 1.13 0.85
C ALA A 47 10.76 0.96 0.18
N LEU A 48 10.23 -0.25 0.26
CA LEU A 48 8.95 -0.59 -0.34
C LEU A 48 7.80 0.07 0.45
N VAL A 49 6.68 0.30 -0.22
CA VAL A 49 5.50 0.93 0.33
C VAL A 49 4.30 0.03 0.08
N GLU A 50 3.66 -0.42 1.15
CA GLU A 50 2.37 -1.13 1.11
C GLU A 50 1.26 -0.08 1.14
N ALA A 51 0.65 0.22 0.00
CA ALA A 51 -0.30 1.32 -0.09
C ALA A 51 -1.76 0.91 0.17
N HIS A 52 -2.05 -0.40 0.30
CA HIS A 52 -3.41 -0.89 0.49
C HIS A 52 -3.42 -2.29 1.12
N CYS A 53 -3.69 -2.37 2.41
CA CYS A 53 -3.95 -3.65 3.09
C CYS A 53 -4.99 -3.54 4.21
N HIS A 54 -5.30 -4.67 4.86
CA HIS A 54 -6.17 -4.74 6.05
C HIS A 54 -5.46 -5.47 7.19
N LEU A 55 -4.68 -4.73 7.98
CA LEU A 55 -3.94 -5.28 9.11
C LEU A 55 -4.86 -5.82 10.20
N ASP A 56 -5.97 -5.12 10.49
CA ASP A 56 -6.91 -5.44 11.57
C ASP A 56 -7.56 -6.82 11.43
N LYS A 57 -7.61 -7.37 10.20
CA LYS A 57 -8.23 -8.66 9.88
C LYS A 57 -7.25 -9.83 9.85
N THR A 58 -5.94 -9.55 9.95
CA THR A 58 -4.93 -10.55 9.63
C THR A 58 -4.89 -11.71 10.62
N LEU A 59 -4.83 -12.93 10.07
CA LEU A 59 -4.57 -14.18 10.79
C LEU A 59 -3.08 -14.55 10.75
N TYR A 60 -2.21 -13.67 10.24
CA TYR A 60 -0.77 -13.90 10.10
C TYR A 60 -0.11 -14.27 11.44
N GLY A 61 0.87 -15.18 11.40
CA GLY A 61 1.55 -15.69 12.59
C GLY A 61 0.72 -16.68 13.45
N GLY A 62 -0.56 -16.87 13.15
CA GLY A 62 -1.41 -17.90 13.75
C GLY A 62 -1.35 -19.26 13.06
N PRO A 63 -2.07 -20.27 13.58
CA PRO A 63 -2.28 -21.53 12.88
C PRO A 63 -3.00 -21.30 11.55
N TRP A 64 -2.80 -22.21 10.59
CA TRP A 64 -3.53 -22.16 9.32
C TRP A 64 -5.03 -22.33 9.56
N ILE A 65 -5.82 -21.36 9.08
CA ILE A 65 -7.28 -21.41 9.09
C ILE A 65 -7.75 -21.66 7.65
N PRO A 66 -8.38 -22.81 7.35
CA PRO A 66 -8.96 -23.05 6.03
C PRO A 66 -10.04 -22.03 5.70
N HIS A 67 -10.06 -21.61 4.43
CA HIS A 67 -11.12 -20.72 3.94
C HIS A 67 -12.46 -21.46 3.96
N SER A 68 -13.47 -20.84 4.58
CA SER A 68 -14.77 -21.45 4.87
C SER A 68 -15.97 -20.69 4.28
N ALA A 69 -15.74 -19.55 3.62
CA ALA A 69 -16.81 -18.80 2.99
C ALA A 69 -17.25 -19.47 1.69
N ASP A 70 -18.49 -19.21 1.28
CA ASP A 70 -18.92 -19.48 -0.09
C ASP A 70 -18.39 -18.41 -1.07
N ASP A 71 -18.60 -18.65 -2.37
CA ASP A 71 -18.07 -17.79 -3.43
C ASP A 71 -18.81 -16.45 -3.59
N THR A 72 -19.90 -16.21 -2.85
CA THR A 72 -20.66 -14.96 -2.93
C THR A 72 -20.07 -13.88 -2.03
N LEU A 73 -20.21 -12.61 -2.42
CA LEU A 73 -19.81 -11.48 -1.56
C LEU A 73 -20.55 -11.51 -0.21
N ALA A 74 -21.85 -11.79 -0.23
CA ALA A 74 -22.65 -11.89 0.99
C ALA A 74 -22.16 -13.03 1.91
N GLY A 75 -21.78 -14.18 1.35
CA GLY A 75 -21.21 -15.29 2.11
C GLY A 75 -19.86 -14.97 2.73
N ARG A 76 -18.99 -14.22 2.01
CA ARG A 76 -17.71 -13.74 2.55
C ARG A 76 -17.90 -12.75 3.70
N ILE A 77 -18.79 -11.78 3.54
CA ILE A 77 -19.16 -10.82 4.61
C ILE A 77 -19.72 -11.56 5.82
N GLY A 78 -20.65 -12.49 5.63
CA GLY A 78 -21.25 -13.28 6.71
C GLY A 78 -20.23 -14.16 7.43
N ASN A 79 -19.30 -14.79 6.69
CA ASN A 79 -18.21 -15.58 7.26
C ASN A 79 -17.25 -14.71 8.08
N ASP A 80 -16.92 -13.51 7.60
CA ASP A 80 -16.09 -12.56 8.30
C ASP A 80 -16.72 -12.12 9.64
N LEU A 81 -17.96 -11.63 9.61
CA LEU A 81 -18.70 -11.21 10.80
C LEU A 81 -18.84 -12.33 11.84
N SER A 82 -19.25 -13.54 11.40
CA SER A 82 -19.55 -14.64 12.33
C SER A 82 -18.31 -15.25 13.00
N ARG A 83 -17.12 -15.11 12.40
CA ARG A 83 -15.90 -15.81 12.85
C ARG A 83 -14.85 -14.89 13.47
N ARG A 84 -14.96 -13.57 13.33
CA ARG A 84 -14.02 -12.61 13.95
C ARG A 84 -13.83 -12.83 15.44
N ALA A 85 -14.93 -12.91 16.19
CA ALA A 85 -14.89 -13.11 17.63
C ALA A 85 -14.29 -14.48 18.02
N GLU A 86 -14.69 -15.54 17.32
CA GLU A 86 -14.15 -16.91 17.49
C GLU A 86 -12.62 -16.94 17.32
N LEU A 87 -12.12 -16.22 16.32
CA LEU A 87 -10.70 -16.22 15.94
C LEU A 87 -9.86 -15.14 16.64
N GLY A 88 -10.48 -14.33 17.50
CA GLY A 88 -9.82 -13.24 18.22
C GLY A 88 -9.30 -12.16 17.30
N VAL A 89 -10.11 -11.71 16.33
CA VAL A 89 -9.80 -10.61 15.41
C VAL A 89 -10.52 -9.34 15.89
N PRO A 90 -9.83 -8.18 16.00
CA PRO A 90 -8.41 -7.93 15.70
C PRO A 90 -7.46 -8.52 16.76
N SER A 91 -6.20 -8.74 16.38
CA SER A 91 -5.14 -9.24 17.27
C SER A 91 -3.85 -8.44 17.12
N GLU A 92 -3.48 -7.67 18.14
CA GLU A 92 -2.23 -6.88 18.18
C GLU A 92 -1.00 -7.75 17.87
N ALA A 93 -0.91 -8.95 18.45
CA ALA A 93 0.21 -9.85 18.25
C ALA A 93 0.35 -10.31 16.77
N ARG A 94 -0.77 -10.56 16.08
CA ARG A 94 -0.76 -10.96 14.66
C ARG A 94 -0.42 -9.78 13.76
N ILE A 95 -0.96 -8.60 14.06
CA ILE A 95 -0.63 -7.35 13.37
C ILE A 95 0.87 -7.05 13.52
N ALA A 96 1.41 -7.12 14.74
CA ALA A 96 2.83 -6.88 15.00
C ALA A 96 3.72 -7.92 14.32
N ALA A 97 3.30 -9.20 14.27
CA ALA A 97 4.02 -10.23 13.52
C ALA A 97 4.08 -9.90 12.03
N LEU A 98 2.96 -9.53 11.41
CA LEU A 98 2.92 -9.13 10.01
C LEU A 98 3.77 -7.88 9.73
N LEU A 99 3.68 -6.83 10.55
CA LEU A 99 4.47 -5.62 10.41
C LEU A 99 5.99 -5.89 10.51
N ARG A 100 6.43 -6.75 11.43
CA ARG A 100 7.84 -7.18 11.52
C ARG A 100 8.27 -7.91 10.24
N THR A 101 7.42 -8.78 9.71
CA THR A 101 7.70 -9.48 8.46
C THR A 101 7.80 -8.50 7.28
N MET A 102 6.83 -7.61 7.11
CA MET A 102 6.86 -6.55 6.10
C MET A 102 8.16 -5.73 6.19
N ARG A 103 8.55 -5.34 7.41
CA ARG A 103 9.81 -4.61 7.66
C ARG A 103 11.04 -5.40 7.24
N SER A 104 11.06 -6.71 7.50
CA SER A 104 12.16 -7.58 7.05
C SER A 104 12.24 -7.73 5.52
N TYR A 105 11.10 -7.61 4.82
CA TYR A 105 11.05 -7.55 3.36
C TYR A 105 11.37 -6.16 2.79
N GLY A 106 11.68 -5.18 3.63
CA GLY A 106 12.04 -3.83 3.20
C GLY A 106 10.88 -2.86 3.04
N THR A 107 9.68 -3.22 3.52
CA THR A 107 8.55 -2.27 3.59
C THR A 107 8.75 -1.33 4.77
N ALA A 108 8.76 -0.02 4.51
CA ALA A 108 8.95 1.00 5.55
C ALA A 108 7.66 1.76 5.90
N HIS A 109 6.69 1.77 4.99
CA HIS A 109 5.45 2.53 5.10
C HIS A 109 4.26 1.67 4.69
N VAL A 110 3.18 1.76 5.46
CA VAL A 110 1.95 1.01 5.23
C VAL A 110 0.76 1.97 5.28
N ARG A 111 -0.17 1.85 4.34
CA ARG A 111 -1.55 2.30 4.50
C ARG A 111 -2.44 1.09 4.72
N SER A 112 -3.14 1.07 5.85
CA SER A 112 -4.08 0.01 6.20
C SER A 112 -5.47 0.60 6.31
N HIS A 113 -6.42 -0.04 5.63
CA HIS A 113 -7.83 0.12 5.94
C HIS A 113 -8.14 -0.64 7.22
N THR A 114 -9.04 -0.09 8.03
CA THR A 114 -9.38 -0.64 9.35
C THR A 114 -10.87 -0.50 9.55
N ASP A 115 -11.54 -1.63 9.79
CA ASP A 115 -12.99 -1.68 9.79
C ASP A 115 -13.59 -0.86 10.93
N ILE A 116 -14.53 0.00 10.55
CA ILE A 116 -15.35 0.82 11.44
C ILE A 116 -16.82 0.54 11.16
N ASP A 117 -17.52 0.03 12.17
CA ASP A 117 -18.96 -0.15 12.18
C ASP A 117 -19.48 -0.32 13.63
N PRO A 118 -20.81 -0.33 13.87
CA PRO A 118 -21.37 -0.48 15.21
C PRO A 118 -21.05 -1.79 15.94
N GLU A 119 -20.63 -2.84 15.25
CA GLU A 119 -20.27 -4.14 15.85
C GLU A 119 -18.80 -4.16 16.29
N VAL A 120 -17.90 -3.59 15.49
CA VAL A 120 -16.47 -3.56 15.77
C VAL A 120 -16.07 -2.34 16.61
N GLY A 121 -16.71 -1.19 16.38
CA GLY A 121 -16.31 0.09 16.95
C GLY A 121 -14.92 0.51 16.47
N LEU A 122 -14.11 1.10 17.37
CA LEU A 122 -12.74 1.54 17.07
C LEU A 122 -11.66 0.50 17.43
N ARG A 123 -12.04 -0.73 17.84
CA ARG A 123 -11.10 -1.75 18.35
C ARG A 123 -9.98 -2.08 17.36
N GLY A 124 -10.29 -2.10 16.06
CA GLY A 124 -9.29 -2.30 15.01
C GLY A 124 -8.24 -1.19 14.99
N VAL A 125 -8.70 0.07 15.11
CA VAL A 125 -7.83 1.25 15.09
C VAL A 125 -6.87 1.23 16.28
N GLU A 126 -7.39 0.89 17.46
CA GLU A 126 -6.60 0.76 18.69
C GLU A 126 -5.53 -0.33 18.54
N ALA A 127 -5.90 -1.51 18.06
CA ALA A 127 -5.00 -2.65 17.90
C ALA A 127 -3.89 -2.40 16.86
N VAL A 128 -4.23 -1.80 15.71
CA VAL A 128 -3.24 -1.45 14.68
C VAL A 128 -2.29 -0.38 15.21
N SER A 129 -2.79 0.63 15.91
CA SER A 129 -1.96 1.69 16.51
C SER A 129 -0.98 1.13 17.55
N ALA A 130 -1.45 0.24 18.43
CA ALA A 130 -0.63 -0.39 19.45
C ALA A 130 0.49 -1.24 18.83
N ALA A 131 0.16 -2.09 17.86
CA ALA A 131 1.13 -2.93 17.16
C ALA A 131 2.14 -2.11 16.34
N ALA A 132 1.69 -1.06 15.66
CA ALA A 132 2.56 -0.15 14.91
C ALA A 132 3.58 0.56 15.82
N ALA A 133 3.14 1.00 17.01
CA ALA A 133 4.00 1.59 18.03
C ALA A 133 5.01 0.58 18.59
N GLU A 134 4.58 -0.65 18.91
CA GLU A 134 5.44 -1.74 19.39
C GLU A 134 6.56 -2.07 18.38
N VAL A 135 6.22 -2.16 17.10
CA VAL A 135 7.18 -2.48 16.02
C VAL A 135 8.02 -1.26 15.62
N GLY A 136 7.57 -0.05 15.96
CA GLY A 136 8.20 1.20 15.53
C GLY A 136 8.13 1.38 14.01
N MET A 137 7.00 1.02 13.41
CA MET A 137 6.76 1.11 11.97
C MET A 137 5.53 1.99 11.70
N PRO A 138 5.68 3.10 10.95
CA PRO A 138 4.56 4.00 10.66
C PRO A 138 3.46 3.31 9.84
N VAL A 139 2.21 3.43 10.29
CA VAL A 139 1.01 2.98 9.57
C VAL A 139 0.05 4.15 9.42
N GLN A 140 -0.28 4.50 8.18
CA GLN A 140 -1.36 5.44 7.88
C GLN A 140 -2.68 4.67 7.85
N GLN A 141 -3.50 4.85 8.87
CA GLN A 141 -4.79 4.17 8.94
C GLN A 141 -5.87 4.91 8.15
N VAL A 142 -6.74 4.15 7.50
CA VAL A 142 -7.99 4.60 6.88
C VAL A 142 -9.16 4.07 7.72
N ALA A 143 -9.98 4.96 8.25
CA ALA A 143 -11.23 4.59 8.91
C ALA A 143 -12.20 4.07 7.84
N PHE A 144 -12.43 2.76 7.79
CA PHE A 144 -13.04 2.10 6.63
C PHE A 144 -14.44 1.52 6.95
N PRO A 145 -15.52 2.02 6.31
CA PRO A 145 -16.87 1.54 6.55
C PRO A 145 -17.18 0.26 5.73
N GLN A 146 -16.57 -0.87 6.13
CA GLN A 146 -16.68 -2.16 5.42
C GLN A 146 -18.12 -2.63 5.14
N HIS A 147 -19.07 -2.24 5.99
CA HIS A 147 -20.48 -2.65 5.91
C HIS A 147 -21.42 -1.52 5.44
N GLY A 148 -20.86 -0.46 4.85
CA GLY A 148 -21.59 0.71 4.37
C GLY A 148 -21.76 1.81 5.41
N VAL A 149 -22.02 3.02 4.93
CA VAL A 149 -22.25 4.22 5.76
C VAL A 149 -23.74 4.46 5.94
N LEU A 150 -24.52 4.29 4.87
CA LEU A 150 -25.97 4.53 4.85
C LEU A 150 -26.75 3.28 5.23
N THR A 151 -26.29 2.10 4.82
CA THR A 151 -26.94 0.83 5.13
C THR A 151 -26.67 0.32 6.55
N ASN A 152 -25.70 0.92 7.25
CA ASN A 152 -25.33 0.54 8.61
C ASN A 152 -25.37 1.76 9.55
N PRO A 153 -26.54 2.07 10.17
CA PRO A 153 -26.71 3.26 10.99
C PRO A 153 -25.74 3.34 12.18
N GLY A 154 -25.11 4.50 12.37
CA GLY A 154 -24.10 4.75 13.40
C GLY A 154 -22.66 4.70 12.87
N THR A 155 -22.43 4.12 11.69
CA THR A 155 -21.09 4.08 11.08
C THR A 155 -20.52 5.48 10.84
N LEU A 156 -21.31 6.43 10.34
CA LEU A 156 -20.82 7.79 10.06
C LEU A 156 -20.28 8.49 11.30
N ASP A 157 -20.96 8.35 12.44
CA ASP A 157 -20.52 8.95 13.71
C ASP A 157 -19.21 8.32 14.18
N LEU A 158 -19.08 6.99 14.04
CA LEU A 158 -17.84 6.27 14.37
C LEU A 158 -16.67 6.62 13.44
N LEU A 159 -16.93 6.87 12.15
CA LEU A 159 -15.91 7.36 11.21
C LEU A 159 -15.39 8.74 11.66
N GLU A 160 -16.30 9.62 12.08
CA GLU A 160 -15.90 10.93 12.62
C GLU A 160 -15.12 10.79 13.94
N GLU A 161 -15.51 9.86 14.82
CA GLU A 161 -14.77 9.56 16.04
C GLU A 161 -13.34 9.03 15.76
N ALA A 162 -13.17 8.17 14.75
CA ALA A 162 -11.86 7.70 14.31
C ALA A 162 -10.97 8.86 13.82
N LEU A 163 -11.52 9.81 13.05
CA LEU A 163 -10.78 11.00 12.64
C LEU A 163 -10.39 11.86 13.85
N LYS A 164 -11.30 12.05 14.82
CA LYS A 164 -11.01 12.77 16.08
C LYS A 164 -9.92 12.09 16.91
N SER A 165 -9.76 10.76 16.81
CA SER A 165 -8.70 10.02 17.49
C SER A 165 -7.35 10.05 16.76
N GLY A 166 -7.25 10.75 15.62
CA GLY A 166 -6.01 10.95 14.88
C GLY A 166 -5.79 9.98 13.72
N VAL A 167 -6.80 9.22 13.30
CA VAL A 167 -6.74 8.46 12.05
C VAL A 167 -6.58 9.43 10.88
N ALA A 168 -5.64 9.14 9.98
CA ALA A 168 -5.17 10.10 8.97
C ALA A 168 -6.04 10.15 7.70
N ALA A 169 -6.86 9.12 7.48
CA ALA A 169 -7.66 8.96 6.27
C ALA A 169 -9.06 8.42 6.59
N ILE A 170 -10.03 8.73 5.73
CA ILE A 170 -11.38 8.17 5.76
C ILE A 170 -11.64 7.40 4.48
N GLY A 171 -12.35 6.28 4.58
CA GLY A 171 -12.69 5.43 3.45
C GLY A 171 -14.16 5.49 3.07
N GLY A 172 -14.45 4.77 1.99
CA GLY A 172 -15.79 4.48 1.47
C GLY A 172 -15.75 3.12 0.76
N LEU A 173 -16.91 2.53 0.50
CA LEU A 173 -17.03 1.23 -0.16
C LEU A 173 -18.25 1.24 -1.06
N ASP A 174 -18.04 1.01 -2.37
CA ASP A 174 -19.08 0.81 -3.40
C ASP A 174 -20.32 1.68 -3.15
N PRO A 175 -20.18 3.02 -3.31
CA PRO A 175 -21.22 3.98 -2.97
C PRO A 175 -22.60 3.63 -3.57
N ALA A 176 -22.64 3.02 -4.76
CA ALA A 176 -23.83 2.49 -5.39
C ALA A 176 -24.13 1.02 -5.02
N GLY A 177 -23.13 0.14 -5.05
CA GLY A 177 -23.30 -1.30 -4.86
C GLY A 177 -23.69 -1.71 -3.45
N ILE A 178 -23.17 -1.02 -2.43
CA ILE A 178 -23.49 -1.23 -1.01
C ILE A 178 -24.53 -0.22 -0.54
N ASP A 179 -24.22 1.07 -0.63
CA ASP A 179 -25.05 2.10 0.01
C ASP A 179 -26.26 2.54 -0.84
N ARG A 180 -26.29 2.17 -2.13
CA ARG A 180 -27.39 2.42 -3.08
C ARG A 180 -27.77 3.90 -3.25
N ASP A 181 -26.91 4.81 -2.79
CA ASP A 181 -27.04 6.25 -2.91
C ASP A 181 -25.63 6.86 -2.99
N PRO A 182 -24.98 6.75 -4.17
CA PRO A 182 -23.58 7.11 -4.32
C PRO A 182 -23.33 8.60 -4.08
N VAL A 183 -24.28 9.45 -4.44
CA VAL A 183 -24.20 10.90 -4.22
C VAL A 183 -24.13 11.19 -2.72
N ARG A 184 -25.09 10.68 -1.94
CA ARG A 184 -25.13 10.95 -0.50
C ARG A 184 -23.96 10.30 0.24
N HIS A 185 -23.57 9.08 -0.12
CA HIS A 185 -22.40 8.41 0.46
C HIS A 185 -21.15 9.29 0.30
N LEU A 186 -20.86 9.67 -0.95
CA LEU A 186 -19.67 10.46 -1.27
C LEU A 186 -19.72 11.84 -0.60
N ASP A 187 -20.86 12.52 -0.61
CA ASP A 187 -21.00 13.84 0.04
C ASP A 187 -20.65 13.78 1.53
N LEU A 188 -21.06 12.72 2.24
CA LEU A 188 -20.78 12.56 3.67
C LEU A 188 -19.30 12.32 3.95
N ILE A 189 -18.64 11.39 3.25
CA ILE A 189 -17.23 11.06 3.51
C ILE A 189 -16.29 12.19 3.05
N PHE A 190 -16.61 12.87 1.94
CA PHE A 190 -15.86 14.04 1.48
C PHE A 190 -16.02 15.23 2.44
N ALA A 191 -17.22 15.46 3.00
CA ALA A 191 -17.42 16.50 4.00
C ALA A 191 -16.63 16.25 5.29
N LEU A 192 -16.49 14.99 5.72
CA LEU A 192 -15.63 14.64 6.85
C LEU A 192 -14.15 14.84 6.50
N ALA A 193 -13.72 14.37 5.33
CA ALA A 193 -12.33 14.53 4.91
C ALA A 193 -11.90 16.01 4.83
N ASP A 194 -12.72 16.87 4.24
CA ASP A 194 -12.49 18.32 4.17
C ASP A 194 -12.43 18.95 5.58
N ARG A 195 -13.42 18.64 6.44
CA ARG A 195 -13.50 19.18 7.81
C ARG A 195 -12.25 18.86 8.64
N TYR A 196 -11.71 17.64 8.52
CA TYR A 196 -10.57 17.18 9.32
C TYR A 196 -9.23 17.24 8.58
N GLY A 197 -9.21 17.70 7.31
CA GLY A 197 -8.00 17.71 6.48
C GLY A 197 -7.42 16.32 6.21
N ALA A 198 -8.27 15.29 6.25
CA ALA A 198 -7.89 13.89 6.11
C ALA A 198 -7.66 13.50 4.64
N PHE A 199 -6.91 12.43 4.42
CA PHE A 199 -6.89 11.74 3.12
C PHE A 199 -8.21 10.99 2.88
N LEU A 200 -8.52 10.68 1.63
CA LEU A 200 -9.57 9.74 1.26
C LEU A 200 -8.99 8.53 0.55
N ASP A 201 -9.48 7.34 0.87
CA ASP A 201 -9.17 6.11 0.15
C ASP A 201 -10.42 5.24 0.02
N ILE A 202 -11.02 5.25 -1.18
CA ILE A 202 -12.35 4.67 -1.42
C ILE A 202 -12.20 3.34 -2.15
N HIS A 203 -12.70 2.25 -1.56
CA HIS A 203 -12.86 0.99 -2.26
C HIS A 203 -13.96 1.10 -3.30
N LEU A 204 -13.59 0.89 -4.57
CA LEU A 204 -14.53 0.88 -5.68
C LEU A 204 -14.36 -0.39 -6.53
N HIS A 205 -15.15 -1.39 -6.18
CA HIS A 205 -15.30 -2.65 -6.88
C HIS A 205 -16.44 -2.63 -7.89
N ASP A 206 -17.41 -1.71 -7.72
CA ASP A 206 -18.49 -1.51 -8.67
C ASP A 206 -17.94 -1.42 -10.11
N GLY A 207 -18.54 -2.22 -10.98
CA GLY A 207 -17.99 -2.53 -12.30
C GLY A 207 -18.66 -1.77 -13.45
N GLY A 208 -18.07 -1.90 -14.64
CA GLY A 208 -18.61 -1.40 -15.89
C GLY A 208 -18.93 0.09 -15.85
N THR A 209 -20.05 0.47 -16.45
CA THR A 209 -20.47 1.88 -16.53
C THR A 209 -20.93 2.45 -15.19
N LEU A 210 -21.29 1.61 -14.21
CA LEU A 210 -21.67 2.07 -12.87
C LEU A 210 -20.45 2.62 -12.13
N GLY A 211 -19.41 1.81 -11.98
CA GLY A 211 -18.17 2.26 -11.33
C GLY A 211 -17.47 3.37 -12.12
N ALA A 212 -17.59 3.39 -13.45
CA ALA A 212 -17.08 4.49 -14.26
C ALA A 212 -17.75 5.83 -13.90
N TRP A 213 -19.06 5.83 -13.70
CA TRP A 213 -19.80 7.02 -13.26
C TRP A 213 -19.42 7.43 -11.83
N GLU A 214 -19.22 6.47 -10.93
CA GLU A 214 -18.77 6.77 -9.57
C GLU A 214 -17.35 7.37 -9.53
N LEU A 215 -16.45 6.93 -10.42
CA LEU A 215 -15.14 7.59 -10.60
C LEU A 215 -15.28 9.06 -11.01
N GLU A 216 -16.23 9.38 -11.89
CA GLU A 216 -16.52 10.77 -12.28
C GLU A 216 -17.06 11.58 -11.09
N LEU A 217 -17.96 11.01 -10.28
CA LEU A 217 -18.49 11.64 -9.08
C LEU A 217 -17.41 11.91 -8.02
N ILE A 218 -16.47 10.98 -7.86
CA ILE A 218 -15.31 11.12 -6.96
C ILE A 218 -14.39 12.24 -7.47
N ALA A 219 -14.07 12.27 -8.76
CA ALA A 219 -13.24 13.30 -9.37
C ALA A 219 -13.89 14.71 -9.28
N GLU A 220 -15.20 14.81 -9.49
CA GLU A 220 -15.97 16.04 -9.33
C GLU A 220 -15.82 16.64 -7.93
N ARG A 221 -16.05 15.82 -6.90
CA ARG A 221 -15.94 16.25 -5.49
C ARG A 221 -14.51 16.60 -5.11
N THR A 222 -13.54 15.83 -5.61
CA THR A 222 -12.12 16.09 -5.40
C THR A 222 -11.75 17.48 -5.91
N ARG A 223 -12.21 17.86 -7.10
CA ARG A 223 -11.99 19.21 -7.65
C ARG A 223 -12.74 20.29 -6.89
N ALA A 224 -14.01 20.06 -6.59
CA ALA A 224 -14.88 21.03 -5.93
C ALA A 224 -14.34 21.45 -4.55
N LEU A 225 -13.70 20.52 -3.83
CA LEU A 225 -13.13 20.74 -2.50
C LEU A 225 -11.61 20.99 -2.53
N GLY A 226 -10.97 20.98 -3.71
CA GLY A 226 -9.52 21.18 -3.82
C GLY A 226 -8.68 20.09 -3.15
N LEU A 227 -9.17 18.85 -3.14
CA LEU A 227 -8.54 17.70 -2.47
C LEU A 227 -7.59 16.90 -3.37
N GLY A 228 -7.17 17.48 -4.50
CA GLY A 228 -6.21 16.84 -5.40
C GLY A 228 -4.92 16.43 -4.68
N GLY A 229 -4.43 15.23 -4.95
CA GLY A 229 -3.28 14.62 -4.26
C GLY A 229 -3.60 14.00 -2.89
N ARG A 230 -4.87 14.05 -2.44
CA ARG A 230 -5.32 13.44 -1.17
C ARG A 230 -6.36 12.34 -1.34
N VAL A 231 -6.84 12.11 -2.57
CA VAL A 231 -7.89 11.14 -2.87
C VAL A 231 -7.30 9.96 -3.63
N THR A 232 -7.52 8.77 -3.09
CA THR A 232 -7.21 7.50 -3.73
C THR A 232 -8.49 6.73 -3.99
N VAL A 233 -8.57 6.09 -5.16
CA VAL A 233 -9.58 5.04 -5.41
C VAL A 233 -8.87 3.69 -5.47
N SER A 234 -9.23 2.84 -4.53
CA SER A 234 -8.73 1.48 -4.43
C SER A 234 -9.53 0.54 -5.33
N HIS A 235 -8.83 -0.39 -5.98
CA HIS A 235 -9.32 -1.36 -6.97
C HIS A 235 -9.68 -0.75 -8.33
N ALA A 236 -10.68 0.14 -8.38
CA ALA A 236 -11.18 0.80 -9.58
C ALA A 236 -11.45 -0.17 -10.75
N TYR A 237 -12.12 -1.30 -10.48
CA TYR A 237 -12.30 -2.39 -11.44
C TYR A 237 -12.99 -1.96 -12.74
N ALA A 238 -13.89 -0.99 -12.68
CA ALA A 238 -14.56 -0.41 -13.84
C ALA A 238 -13.57 0.06 -14.94
N LEU A 239 -12.41 0.61 -14.57
CA LEU A 239 -11.39 1.04 -15.55
C LEU A 239 -10.87 -0.11 -16.41
N GLY A 240 -10.80 -1.33 -15.86
CA GLY A 240 -10.39 -2.52 -16.62
C GLY A 240 -11.52 -3.16 -17.43
N GLN A 241 -12.76 -2.64 -17.32
CA GLN A 241 -13.96 -3.24 -17.92
C GLN A 241 -14.62 -2.37 -18.98
N VAL A 242 -14.44 -1.04 -18.94
CA VAL A 242 -14.93 -0.13 -19.98
C VAL A 242 -14.03 -0.14 -21.21
N ASP A 243 -14.56 0.31 -22.35
CA ASP A 243 -13.80 0.39 -23.60
C ASP A 243 -12.67 1.43 -23.53
N ASP A 244 -11.74 1.33 -24.48
CA ASP A 244 -10.55 2.17 -24.60
C ASP A 244 -10.84 3.68 -24.56
N ALA A 245 -11.91 4.14 -25.23
CA ALA A 245 -12.24 5.57 -25.28
C ALA A 245 -12.76 6.07 -23.94
N HIS A 246 -13.47 5.23 -23.18
CA HIS A 246 -13.87 5.53 -21.81
C HIS A 246 -12.68 5.46 -20.85
N GLN A 247 -11.76 4.51 -21.02
CA GLN A 247 -10.53 4.43 -20.22
C GLN A 247 -9.70 5.71 -20.34
N ASP A 248 -9.44 6.17 -21.57
CA ASP A 248 -8.62 7.36 -21.81
C ASP A 248 -9.28 8.62 -21.21
N ARG A 249 -10.61 8.73 -21.31
CA ARG A 249 -11.37 9.85 -20.73
C ARG A 249 -11.33 9.83 -19.21
N LEU A 250 -11.60 8.69 -18.59
CA LEU A 250 -11.57 8.54 -17.13
C LEU A 250 -10.17 8.80 -16.59
N ALA A 251 -9.13 8.28 -17.25
CA ALA A 251 -7.74 8.53 -16.88
C ALA A 251 -7.43 10.04 -16.88
N ALA A 252 -7.84 10.77 -17.92
CA ALA A 252 -7.67 12.22 -17.99
C ALA A 252 -8.46 12.97 -16.89
N VAL A 253 -9.70 12.54 -16.60
CA VAL A 253 -10.53 13.13 -15.54
C VAL A 253 -9.88 12.95 -14.17
N LEU A 254 -9.39 11.74 -13.87
CA LEU A 254 -8.73 11.42 -12.60
C LEU A 254 -7.41 12.19 -12.45
N ALA A 255 -6.59 12.23 -13.51
CA ALA A 255 -5.34 12.98 -13.50
C ALA A 255 -5.55 14.48 -13.25
N ASP A 256 -6.49 15.11 -13.97
CA ASP A 256 -6.79 16.54 -13.79
C ASP A 256 -7.46 16.84 -12.44
N ALA A 257 -8.15 15.88 -11.83
CA ALA A 257 -8.63 16.00 -10.45
C ALA A 257 -7.54 15.76 -9.39
N GLY A 258 -6.40 15.16 -9.76
CA GLY A 258 -5.39 14.69 -8.81
C GLY A 258 -5.85 13.49 -7.99
N VAL A 259 -6.68 12.62 -8.55
CA VAL A 259 -7.11 11.35 -7.93
C VAL A 259 -6.09 10.27 -8.28
N ALA A 260 -5.57 9.59 -7.25
CA ALA A 260 -4.67 8.45 -7.40
C ALA A 260 -5.45 7.12 -7.43
N LEU A 261 -4.78 6.06 -7.89
CA LEU A 261 -5.30 4.69 -7.87
C LEU A 261 -4.43 3.80 -6.98
N ALA A 262 -5.06 2.90 -6.23
CA ALA A 262 -4.38 1.77 -5.61
C ALA A 262 -4.94 0.46 -6.17
N THR A 263 -4.08 -0.48 -6.56
CA THR A 263 -4.52 -1.78 -7.10
C THR A 263 -3.86 -2.95 -6.38
N ALA A 264 -4.65 -3.96 -6.06
CA ALA A 264 -4.15 -5.19 -5.50
C ALA A 264 -3.87 -6.27 -6.56
N ALA A 265 -4.46 -6.15 -7.76
CA ALA A 265 -4.34 -7.15 -8.83
C ALA A 265 -4.58 -8.61 -8.34
N VAL A 266 -5.61 -8.79 -7.51
CA VAL A 266 -5.94 -10.07 -6.86
C VAL A 266 -6.97 -10.89 -7.64
N TYR A 267 -6.89 -12.21 -7.49
CA TYR A 267 -7.85 -13.18 -8.05
C TYR A 267 -8.07 -13.03 -9.56
N SER A 268 -9.32 -13.10 -10.02
CA SER A 268 -9.73 -12.87 -11.40
C SER A 268 -10.21 -11.44 -11.65
N PHE A 269 -10.12 -10.53 -10.68
CA PHE A 269 -10.66 -9.18 -10.81
C PHE A 269 -9.92 -8.33 -11.85
N PRO A 270 -10.61 -7.41 -12.54
CA PRO A 270 -9.99 -6.51 -13.50
C PRO A 270 -8.83 -5.73 -12.87
N VAL A 271 -7.79 -5.49 -13.65
CA VAL A 271 -6.70 -4.58 -13.26
C VAL A 271 -6.87 -3.32 -14.08
N PRO A 272 -6.78 -2.11 -13.48
CA PRO A 272 -6.75 -0.87 -14.25
C PRO A 272 -5.68 -0.92 -15.34
N PRO A 273 -5.87 -0.28 -16.50
CA PRO A 273 -4.91 -0.30 -17.60
C PRO A 273 -3.68 0.56 -17.24
N LEU A 274 -2.74 -0.01 -16.47
CA LEU A 274 -1.63 0.69 -15.82
C LEU A 274 -0.92 1.70 -16.71
N LYS A 275 -0.53 1.28 -17.93
CA LYS A 275 0.18 2.16 -18.86
C LYS A 275 -0.66 3.38 -19.24
N ARG A 276 -1.92 3.19 -19.61
CA ARG A 276 -2.83 4.28 -19.98
C ARG A 276 -3.00 5.30 -18.86
N VAL A 277 -3.28 4.81 -17.64
CA VAL A 277 -3.51 5.72 -16.51
C VAL A 277 -2.24 6.47 -16.12
N LEU A 278 -1.07 5.80 -16.15
CA LEU A 278 0.22 6.43 -15.89
C LEU A 278 0.58 7.45 -16.98
N ASP A 279 0.37 7.11 -18.26
CA ASP A 279 0.61 8.01 -19.40
C ASP A 279 -0.28 9.26 -19.36
N ALA A 280 -1.49 9.15 -18.78
CA ALA A 280 -2.38 10.28 -18.53
C ALA A 280 -1.98 11.13 -17.31
N GLY A 281 -1.01 10.68 -16.50
CA GLY A 281 -0.54 11.39 -15.30
C GLY A 281 -1.21 10.97 -13.99
N VAL A 282 -1.96 9.87 -13.97
CA VAL A 282 -2.55 9.31 -12.74
C VAL A 282 -1.46 8.65 -11.91
N VAL A 283 -1.37 8.99 -10.62
CA VAL A 283 -0.51 8.27 -9.67
C VAL A 283 -1.10 6.90 -9.40
N VAL A 284 -0.29 5.84 -9.52
CA VAL A 284 -0.70 4.46 -9.22
C VAL A 284 0.17 3.88 -8.14
N ALA A 285 -0.46 3.35 -7.09
CA ALA A 285 0.16 2.54 -6.06
C ALA A 285 -0.39 1.11 -6.09
N CYS A 286 0.24 0.21 -5.34
CA CYS A 286 -0.27 -1.14 -5.15
C CYS A 286 -0.18 -1.60 -3.71
N GLY A 287 -0.96 -2.63 -3.40
CA GLY A 287 -1.00 -3.21 -2.07
C GLY A 287 -1.53 -4.62 -2.05
N HIS A 288 -1.42 -5.30 -0.92
CA HIS A 288 -1.85 -6.68 -0.81
C HIS A 288 -3.36 -6.88 -0.74
N ASP A 289 -4.12 -5.87 -0.32
CA ASP A 289 -5.49 -6.01 0.18
C ASP A 289 -5.51 -6.91 1.42
N GLY A 290 -6.29 -7.98 1.43
CA GLY A 290 -6.25 -8.96 2.51
C GLY A 290 -4.92 -9.72 2.59
N ILE A 291 -4.41 -9.94 3.80
CA ILE A 291 -3.21 -10.75 4.05
C ILE A 291 -3.56 -11.83 5.07
N ARG A 292 -3.70 -13.07 4.58
CA ARG A 292 -4.09 -14.25 5.36
C ARG A 292 -5.24 -13.92 6.30
N ASP A 293 -6.43 -13.74 5.76
CA ASP A 293 -7.63 -13.40 6.53
C ASP A 293 -8.84 -14.22 6.07
N LEU A 294 -10.02 -13.84 6.55
CA LEU A 294 -11.27 -14.49 6.22
C LEU A 294 -11.78 -14.17 4.80
N TRP A 295 -11.24 -13.14 4.14
CA TRP A 295 -11.52 -12.78 2.76
C TRP A 295 -10.64 -13.54 1.78
N GLY A 296 -9.39 -13.84 2.17
CA GLY A 296 -8.40 -14.45 1.31
C GLY A 296 -7.26 -15.15 2.03
N PRO A 297 -6.83 -16.35 1.57
CA PRO A 297 -5.70 -17.05 2.17
C PRO A 297 -4.33 -16.51 1.72
N TYR A 298 -4.30 -15.60 0.75
CA TYR A 298 -3.08 -15.12 0.09
C TYR A 298 -2.43 -13.96 0.85
N GLY A 299 -1.29 -13.52 0.34
CA GLY A 299 -0.53 -12.39 0.85
C GLY A 299 0.63 -12.82 1.75
N SER A 300 1.83 -12.37 1.39
CA SER A 300 3.06 -12.62 2.15
C SER A 300 3.54 -11.41 2.94
N GLY A 301 3.06 -10.20 2.59
CA GLY A 301 3.60 -8.93 3.08
C GLY A 301 4.87 -8.48 2.33
N ASP A 302 5.29 -9.22 1.30
CA ASP A 302 6.42 -8.88 0.44
C ASP A 302 5.94 -8.02 -0.75
N MET A 303 6.31 -6.74 -0.78
CA MET A 303 5.92 -5.84 -1.86
C MET A 303 6.59 -6.11 -3.22
N LEU A 304 7.73 -6.83 -3.28
CA LEU A 304 8.24 -7.35 -4.56
C LEU A 304 7.35 -8.47 -5.09
N GLU A 305 6.78 -9.31 -4.20
CA GLU A 305 5.78 -10.32 -4.61
C GLU A 305 4.52 -9.64 -5.13
N ARG A 306 4.05 -8.58 -4.45
CA ARG A 306 2.90 -7.81 -4.93
C ARG A 306 3.18 -7.12 -6.27
N ALA A 307 4.35 -6.50 -6.44
CA ALA A 307 4.76 -5.91 -7.71
C ALA A 307 4.82 -6.97 -8.83
N MET A 308 5.28 -8.19 -8.53
CA MET A 308 5.30 -9.29 -9.48
C MET A 308 3.87 -9.66 -9.93
N HIS A 309 2.94 -9.84 -8.99
CA HIS A 309 1.55 -10.12 -9.31
C HIS A 309 0.93 -9.02 -10.18
N LEU A 310 1.21 -7.75 -9.87
CA LEU A 310 0.74 -6.62 -10.65
C LEU A 310 1.30 -6.63 -12.07
N ALA A 311 2.61 -6.84 -12.24
CA ALA A 311 3.24 -6.92 -13.57
C ALA A 311 2.67 -8.11 -14.38
N TYR A 312 2.54 -9.27 -13.73
CA TYR A 312 2.00 -10.48 -14.35
C TYR A 312 0.55 -10.29 -14.81
N ARG A 313 -0.31 -9.76 -13.94
CA ARG A 313 -1.72 -9.49 -14.26
C ARG A 313 -1.90 -8.37 -15.28
N SER A 314 -0.96 -7.44 -15.35
CA SER A 314 -0.90 -6.39 -16.38
C SER A 314 -0.30 -6.89 -17.71
N THR A 315 0.06 -8.17 -17.79
CA THR A 315 0.65 -8.85 -18.98
C THR A 315 1.98 -8.28 -19.44
N PHE A 316 2.71 -7.62 -18.54
CA PHE A 316 3.99 -6.99 -18.82
C PHE A 316 5.09 -8.03 -19.09
N ARG A 317 5.96 -7.71 -20.05
CA ARG A 317 7.08 -8.56 -20.48
C ARG A 317 8.38 -7.79 -20.66
N ARG A 318 8.31 -6.50 -21.01
CA ARG A 318 9.48 -5.65 -21.17
C ARG A 318 9.90 -5.11 -19.82
N ASP A 319 11.20 -4.95 -19.61
CA ASP A 319 11.77 -4.53 -18.34
C ASP A 319 11.21 -3.18 -17.88
N GLU A 320 11.03 -2.24 -18.81
CA GLU A 320 10.48 -0.92 -18.51
C GLU A 320 9.00 -0.98 -18.10
N ASP A 321 8.21 -1.94 -18.62
CA ASP A 321 6.83 -2.12 -18.17
C ASP A 321 6.79 -2.76 -16.78
N ILE A 322 7.64 -3.77 -16.53
CA ILE A 322 7.73 -4.45 -15.22
C ILE A 322 8.16 -3.44 -14.13
N ALA A 323 9.06 -2.52 -14.47
CA ALA A 323 9.49 -1.45 -13.57
C ALA A 323 8.34 -0.52 -13.15
N LEU A 324 7.27 -0.38 -13.94
CA LEU A 324 6.07 0.39 -13.54
C LEU A 324 5.35 -0.26 -12.34
N ALA A 325 5.33 -1.59 -12.28
CA ALA A 325 4.76 -2.31 -11.14
C ALA A 325 5.62 -2.12 -9.87
N LEU A 326 6.95 -2.09 -10.01
CA LEU A 326 7.84 -1.73 -8.91
C LEU A 326 7.65 -0.29 -8.47
N ARG A 327 7.45 0.63 -9.42
CA ARG A 327 7.14 2.04 -9.12
C ARG A 327 5.88 2.15 -8.27
N ALA A 328 4.83 1.38 -8.59
CA ALA A 328 3.60 1.35 -7.78
C ALA A 328 3.83 0.85 -6.34
N ALA A 329 4.78 -0.07 -6.15
CA ALA A 329 5.20 -0.57 -4.83
C ALA A 329 6.25 0.30 -4.11
N THR A 330 6.65 1.43 -4.71
CA THR A 330 7.70 2.33 -4.20
C THR A 330 7.24 3.79 -4.31
N TYR A 331 7.69 4.52 -5.34
CA TYR A 331 7.39 5.93 -5.53
C TYR A 331 5.90 6.23 -5.63
N GLY A 332 5.13 5.42 -6.35
CA GLY A 332 3.67 5.58 -6.46
C GLY A 332 2.96 5.41 -5.11
N GLY A 333 3.37 4.43 -4.32
CA GLY A 333 2.92 4.29 -2.93
C GLY A 333 3.32 5.48 -2.06
N ALA A 334 4.55 5.97 -2.18
CA ALA A 334 5.02 7.14 -1.45
C ALA A 334 4.23 8.41 -1.80
N GLU A 335 3.91 8.61 -3.08
CA GLU A 335 3.05 9.70 -3.58
C GLU A 335 1.64 9.58 -2.98
N VAL A 336 1.03 8.38 -3.01
CA VAL A 336 -0.31 8.13 -2.42
C VAL A 336 -0.34 8.38 -0.91
N LEU A 337 0.69 7.97 -0.17
CA LEU A 337 0.79 8.17 1.28
C LEU A 337 1.19 9.62 1.65
N GLY A 338 1.58 10.46 0.68
CA GLY A 338 2.04 11.83 0.92
C GLY A 338 3.40 11.92 1.60
N LEU A 339 4.31 10.98 1.32
CA LEU A 339 5.63 10.92 1.94
C LEU A 339 6.58 11.98 1.34
N ALA A 340 7.16 12.81 2.20
CA ALA A 340 8.25 13.71 1.84
C ALA A 340 9.61 13.02 1.94
N ASP A 341 10.61 13.55 1.22
CA ASP A 341 12.00 13.08 1.25
C ASP A 341 12.17 11.57 0.96
N TYR A 342 11.29 10.97 0.15
CA TYR A 342 11.34 9.56 -0.24
C TYR A 342 12.15 9.38 -1.53
N GLY A 343 12.97 8.32 -1.57
CA GLY A 343 13.73 7.93 -2.77
C GLY A 343 15.22 7.75 -2.51
N LEU A 344 16.00 7.80 -3.59
CA LEU A 344 17.44 7.53 -3.58
C LEU A 344 18.31 8.78 -3.81
N SER A 345 17.70 9.98 -3.80
CA SER A 345 18.43 11.23 -3.99
C SER A 345 19.07 11.73 -2.69
N VAL A 346 20.12 12.54 -2.81
CA VAL A 346 20.72 13.24 -1.66
C VAL A 346 19.66 14.04 -0.91
N GLY A 347 19.67 13.95 0.42
CA GLY A 347 18.66 14.54 1.29
C GLY A 347 17.48 13.62 1.60
N CYS A 348 17.18 12.62 0.77
CA CYS A 348 16.14 11.64 1.08
C CYS A 348 16.45 10.86 2.36
N ARG A 349 15.40 10.34 3.00
CA ARG A 349 15.54 9.40 4.09
C ARG A 349 16.31 8.16 3.62
N ALA A 350 17.25 7.68 4.44
CA ALA A 350 17.99 6.46 4.18
C ALA A 350 17.14 5.23 4.58
N ASP A 351 16.01 5.07 3.88
CA ASP A 351 15.18 3.87 3.90
C ASP A 351 15.49 3.08 2.61
N LEU A 352 16.39 2.10 2.73
CA LEU A 352 17.06 1.45 1.59
C LEU A 352 16.90 -0.07 1.65
N VAL A 353 16.75 -0.68 0.49
CA VAL A 353 16.65 -2.13 0.33
C VAL A 353 17.69 -2.58 -0.69
N VAL A 354 18.57 -3.49 -0.28
CA VAL A 354 19.62 -4.04 -1.13
C VAL A 354 19.25 -5.47 -1.49
N VAL A 355 19.29 -5.79 -2.79
CA VAL A 355 18.93 -7.09 -3.34
C VAL A 355 20.00 -7.61 -4.31
N PRO A 356 20.27 -8.92 -4.34
CA PRO A 356 21.37 -9.52 -5.11
C PRO A 356 20.99 -9.74 -6.59
N VAL A 357 20.58 -8.67 -7.27
CA VAL A 357 20.17 -8.66 -8.68
C VAL A 357 20.80 -7.46 -9.40
N SER A 358 20.61 -7.38 -10.71
CA SER A 358 21.21 -6.36 -11.57
C SER A 358 20.24 -5.28 -12.05
N SER A 359 18.92 -5.50 -11.91
CA SER A 359 17.90 -4.57 -12.42
C SER A 359 16.60 -4.59 -11.61
N ALA A 360 15.79 -3.54 -11.81
CA ALA A 360 14.46 -3.43 -11.22
C ALA A 360 13.51 -4.56 -11.68
N ALA A 361 13.55 -4.92 -12.97
CA ALA A 361 12.72 -5.98 -13.52
C ALA A 361 13.10 -7.34 -12.93
N GLU A 362 14.39 -7.63 -12.83
CA GLU A 362 14.90 -8.85 -12.20
C GLU A 362 14.48 -8.92 -10.72
N ALA A 363 14.56 -7.82 -9.97
CA ALA A 363 14.10 -7.76 -8.57
C ALA A 363 12.62 -8.15 -8.43
N VAL A 364 11.76 -7.65 -9.31
CA VAL A 364 10.33 -7.97 -9.34
C VAL A 364 10.10 -9.43 -9.73
N VAL A 365 10.74 -9.92 -10.79
CA VAL A 365 10.47 -11.28 -11.30
C VAL A 365 10.99 -12.34 -10.34
N THR A 366 12.19 -12.15 -9.80
CA THR A 366 12.87 -13.16 -8.96
C THR A 366 12.52 -13.05 -7.48
N ARG A 367 12.08 -11.88 -7.00
CA ARG A 367 11.76 -11.60 -5.58
C ARG A 367 12.85 -12.14 -4.64
N PRO A 368 14.11 -11.72 -4.83
CA PRO A 368 15.20 -12.29 -4.08
C PRO A 368 15.08 -11.94 -2.60
N PRO A 369 15.67 -12.74 -1.70
CA PRO A 369 15.89 -12.33 -0.32
C PRO A 369 16.62 -10.98 -0.26
N ARG A 370 16.26 -10.13 0.71
CA ARG A 370 16.92 -8.84 0.89
C ARG A 370 18.25 -9.07 1.56
N THR A 371 19.33 -8.70 0.87
CA THR A 371 20.68 -8.78 1.46
C THR A 371 20.81 -7.82 2.63
N LEU A 372 20.23 -6.63 2.51
CA LEU A 372 20.23 -5.61 3.56
C LEU A 372 18.94 -4.77 3.48
N VAL A 373 18.37 -4.46 4.64
CA VAL A 373 17.32 -3.45 4.79
C VAL A 373 17.79 -2.42 5.81
N MET A 374 17.76 -1.16 5.41
CA MET A 374 18.07 -0.01 6.24
C MET A 374 16.82 0.85 6.37
N ILE A 375 16.45 1.23 7.59
CA ILE A 375 15.34 2.14 7.88
C ILE A 375 15.88 3.30 8.73
N SER A 376 15.70 4.52 8.24
CA SER A 376 16.18 5.76 8.85
C SER A 376 17.67 5.69 9.19
N GLY A 377 18.46 5.15 8.26
CA GLY A 377 19.91 4.96 8.37
C GLY A 377 20.36 3.83 9.30
N LYS A 378 19.45 3.04 9.85
CA LYS A 378 19.77 1.89 10.72
C LYS A 378 19.51 0.59 9.98
N VAL A 379 20.49 -0.32 9.99
CA VAL A 379 20.29 -1.68 9.45
C VAL A 379 19.31 -2.43 10.35
N VAL A 380 18.18 -2.86 9.78
CA VAL A 380 17.13 -3.63 10.49
C VAL A 380 17.06 -5.08 10.04
N HIS A 381 17.68 -5.40 8.90
CA HIS A 381 17.87 -6.75 8.39
C HIS A 381 19.18 -6.81 7.61
N SER A 382 19.97 -7.87 7.80
CA SER A 382 21.20 -8.11 7.03
C SER A 382 21.44 -9.61 6.91
N LEU A 383 21.73 -10.06 5.69
CA LEU A 383 22.32 -11.36 5.39
C LEU A 383 23.84 -11.26 5.21
N VAL A 384 24.38 -10.03 5.18
CA VAL A 384 25.82 -9.78 5.22
C VAL A 384 26.28 -10.04 6.66
N SER A 385 27.15 -11.04 6.85
CA SER A 385 27.77 -11.28 8.14
C SER A 385 28.71 -10.13 8.50
N GLU A 386 28.70 -9.72 9.77
CA GLU A 386 29.79 -8.91 10.33
C GLU A 386 31.05 -9.79 10.36
N GLY A 387 31.78 -9.81 9.24
CA GLY A 387 33.01 -10.58 9.07
C GLY A 387 32.83 -11.86 8.26
N GLY A 388 32.90 -11.74 6.93
CA GLY A 388 33.56 -12.69 6.04
C GLY A 388 33.16 -14.17 6.12
N GLY A 389 31.94 -14.49 6.54
CA GLY A 389 31.43 -15.85 6.59
C GLY A 389 30.10 -15.93 5.87
N VAL A 390 30.11 -16.46 4.65
CA VAL A 390 28.88 -16.83 3.94
C VAL A 390 28.24 -17.98 4.72
N LEU A 391 27.05 -17.74 5.28
CA LEU A 391 26.18 -18.84 5.69
C LEU A 391 25.62 -19.46 4.41
N HIS A 392 26.12 -20.65 4.08
CA HIS A 392 25.46 -21.53 3.13
C HIS A 392 24.11 -21.95 3.71
N ASN A 393 23.04 -21.67 2.97
CA ASN A 393 21.85 -22.51 2.97
C ASN A 393 21.81 -23.27 1.65
#